data_AF-Q8VQF2-F1
#
_entry.id   AF-Q8VQF2-F1
#
_cell.length_a   1.000
_cell.length_b   1.000
_cell.length_c   1.000
_cell.angle_alpha   90.00
_cell.angle_beta   90.00
_cell.angle_gamma   90.00
#
_symmetry.space_group_name_H-M   'P 1'
#
loop_
_entity.id
_entity.type
_entity.pdbx_description
1 polymer ?
#
loop_
_entity_poly.entity_id
_entity_poly.type
_entity_poly.pdbx_seq_one_letter_code
_entity_poly.pdbx_strand_id
1 'polypeptide(L)'
;MKDLRELKRLKGATQANGVLNNWWDESLKKFSKQITILFIILSIVYVCYINYINLNGIIIGTKVVATENNEYKIVEMTETSYGKFVGLEQGDIIYKINNNKPSKKNLKGDYLYHIKSLDVMRDGEKIHLKDFDIVNLNGSYSYFLTVLPLVFYFLSLVCIFYVLKVSKIRKSFAGYVLILFLLDVAIAYMSAGGPARGHGFNRYINLFTFISSPIFYLKFIQEYFKELGKKFANSLVSFLYIIPMLNIGVELFHRHFPQDFITNLNLVSFFFVTVSGFILVFFHLYKYKYSEHAYILKILILTNTLSFAPFLVFYVVPTILTGEYIFDALSSASLLSLIPFGLVYQFVANKMFDIEFILGRMRYYALLALIPTLFTVGALALFDSFNIQMSPARQTVFIFIVMFAVFYFKEVIDFKFRLKRFSEKFNYQDSIFKYTQLMRGVTSLQQVFKELKKTILDVLLVSKAYTFEVTPDHKVIFLDKHEIGPDWHFYQEEFENVTSEIGKIIEVNQGFLMKVGERGGSSYVLLCLSNINTPRLTRDEISWLKTLSFYTSVSMENVMHIEELMEHLKDLKQEGTNPIWLKKLMFAIEEIQRSGLARDLHDSVL
;
A
#
# COMPACT_ATOMS: atom_id res chain seq x y z
N MET A 1 -2.95 53.05 32.27
CA MET A 1 -1.94 51.98 32.51
C MET A 1 -2.55 50.66 33.04
N LYS A 2 -3.67 50.68 33.78
CA LYS A 2 -4.39 49.47 34.23
C LYS A 2 -5.05 48.69 33.09
N ASP A 3 -5.69 49.36 32.13
CA ASP A 3 -6.41 48.71 31.01
C ASP A 3 -5.49 47.96 30.02
N LEU A 4 -4.28 48.47 29.80
CA LEU A 4 -3.27 47.82 28.96
C LEU A 4 -2.72 46.52 29.59
N ARG A 5 -2.77 46.38 30.92
CA ARG A 5 -2.41 45.13 31.61
C ARG A 5 -3.53 44.11 31.56
N GLU A 6 -4.79 44.52 31.61
CA GLU A 6 -5.94 43.61 31.41
C GLU A 6 -6.04 43.11 29.97
N LEU A 7 -5.84 43.98 28.97
CA LEU A 7 -5.79 43.57 27.56
C LEU A 7 -4.64 42.59 27.26
N LYS A 8 -3.46 42.76 27.90
CA LYS A 8 -2.35 41.80 27.81
C LYS A 8 -2.67 40.47 28.53
N ARG A 9 -3.37 40.50 29.67
CA ARG A 9 -3.81 39.29 30.37
C ARG A 9 -4.88 38.51 29.59
N LEU A 10 -5.84 39.20 28.98
CA LEU A 10 -6.87 38.59 28.14
C LEU A 10 -6.28 38.00 26.86
N LYS A 11 -5.37 38.71 26.18
CA LYS A 11 -4.61 38.16 25.03
C LYS A 11 -3.78 36.94 25.42
N GLY A 12 -3.07 37.00 26.57
CA GLY A 12 -2.31 35.88 27.11
C GLY A 12 -3.17 34.67 27.45
N ALA A 13 -4.38 34.88 27.99
CA ALA A 13 -5.32 33.80 28.30
C ALA A 13 -5.90 33.13 27.04
N THR A 14 -6.24 33.90 25.99
CA THR A 14 -6.65 33.33 24.69
C THR A 14 -5.52 32.56 23.99
N GLN A 15 -4.28 33.05 24.11
CA GLN A 15 -3.11 32.39 23.52
C GLN A 15 -2.74 31.11 24.31
N ALA A 16 -2.83 31.15 25.64
CA ALA A 16 -2.66 29.99 26.51
C ALA A 16 -3.75 28.92 26.27
N ASN A 17 -5.02 29.31 26.08
CA ASN A 17 -6.10 28.39 25.71
C ASN A 17 -5.88 27.77 24.31
N GLY A 18 -5.34 28.53 23.35
CA GLY A 18 -4.97 28.01 22.03
C GLY A 18 -3.82 26.99 22.09
N VAL A 19 -2.80 27.26 22.92
CA VAL A 19 -1.67 26.32 23.13
C VAL A 19 -2.12 25.08 23.93
N LEU A 20 -2.97 25.24 24.94
CA LEU A 20 -3.53 24.12 25.70
C LEU A 20 -4.42 23.24 24.82
N ASN A 21 -5.31 23.81 23.98
CA ASN A 21 -6.11 23.02 23.04
C ASN A 21 -5.24 22.28 22.01
N ASN A 22 -4.22 22.93 21.45
CA ASN A 22 -3.30 22.27 20.52
C ASN A 22 -2.48 21.15 21.20
N TRP A 23 -2.04 21.36 22.45
CA TRP A 23 -1.32 20.35 23.22
C TRP A 23 -2.22 19.16 23.59
N TRP A 24 -3.47 19.43 23.98
CA TRP A 24 -4.48 18.40 24.23
C TRP A 24 -4.83 17.61 22.97
N ASP A 25 -5.01 18.26 21.82
CA ASP A 25 -5.27 17.59 20.54
C ASP A 25 -4.08 16.75 20.06
N GLU A 26 -2.85 17.23 20.22
CA GLU A 26 -1.66 16.43 19.89
C GLU A 26 -1.46 15.25 20.83
N SER A 27 -1.73 15.44 22.13
CA SER A 27 -1.71 14.36 23.13
C SER A 27 -2.78 13.30 22.82
N LEU A 28 -4.01 13.71 22.52
CA LEU A 28 -5.11 12.83 22.10
C LEU A 28 -4.77 12.05 20.84
N LYS A 29 -4.14 12.67 19.83
CA LYS A 29 -3.71 11.99 18.59
C LYS A 29 -2.58 10.99 18.84
N LYS A 30 -1.65 11.31 19.74
CA LYS A 30 -0.56 10.39 20.12
C LYS A 30 -1.11 9.19 20.88
N PHE A 31 -2.05 9.42 21.78
CA PHE A 31 -2.74 8.39 22.54
C PHE A 31 -3.63 7.51 21.65
N SER A 32 -4.40 8.09 20.72
CA SER A 32 -5.22 7.35 19.76
C SER A 32 -4.37 6.46 18.86
N LYS A 33 -3.19 6.92 18.46
CA LYS A 33 -2.23 6.12 17.69
C LYS A 33 -1.74 4.90 18.47
N GLN A 34 -1.36 5.06 19.73
CA GLN A 34 -0.91 3.95 20.58
C GLN A 34 -2.02 2.92 20.79
N ILE A 35 -3.24 3.39 21.07
CA ILE A 35 -4.43 2.53 21.18
C ILE A 35 -4.70 1.76 19.88
N THR A 36 -4.63 2.44 18.73
CA THR A 36 -4.87 1.80 17.44
C THR A 36 -3.87 0.67 17.17
N ILE A 37 -2.59 0.90 17.49
CA ILE A 37 -1.54 -0.14 17.34
C ILE A 37 -1.81 -1.32 18.27
N LEU A 38 -2.21 -1.06 19.53
CA LEU A 38 -2.58 -2.11 20.47
C LEU A 38 -3.74 -2.97 19.94
N PHE A 39 -4.80 -2.35 19.40
CA PHE A 39 -5.93 -3.07 18.82
C PHE A 39 -5.54 -3.88 17.57
N ILE A 40 -4.64 -3.38 16.72
CA ILE A 40 -4.10 -4.16 15.60
C ILE A 40 -3.40 -5.42 16.12
N ILE A 41 -2.51 -5.29 17.11
CA ILE A 41 -1.79 -6.45 17.69
C ILE A 41 -2.78 -7.44 18.29
N LEU A 42 -3.76 -6.96 19.06
CA LEU A 42 -4.78 -7.80 19.68
C LEU A 42 -5.65 -8.52 18.64
N SER A 43 -5.99 -7.85 17.54
CA SER A 43 -6.73 -8.45 16.43
C SER A 43 -5.94 -9.57 15.74
N ILE A 44 -4.62 -9.41 15.56
CA ILE A 44 -3.75 -10.46 15.00
C ILE A 44 -3.72 -11.68 15.93
N VAL A 45 -3.55 -11.46 17.24
CA VAL A 45 -3.55 -12.56 18.23
C VAL A 45 -4.90 -13.29 18.22
N TYR A 46 -6.01 -12.55 18.19
CA TYR A 46 -7.36 -13.13 18.13
C TYR A 46 -7.58 -13.95 16.86
N VAL A 47 -7.24 -13.41 15.69
CA VAL A 47 -7.38 -14.12 14.41
C VAL A 47 -6.52 -15.39 14.38
N CYS A 48 -5.28 -15.34 14.88
CA CYS A 48 -4.42 -16.52 15.00
C CYS A 48 -5.03 -17.57 15.94
N TYR A 49 -5.59 -17.16 17.08
CA TYR A 49 -6.26 -18.06 18.03
C TYR A 49 -7.48 -18.76 17.41
N ILE A 50 -8.36 -18.01 16.74
CA ILE A 50 -9.54 -18.56 16.06
C ILE A 50 -9.15 -19.51 14.94
N ASN A 51 -8.14 -19.17 14.14
CA ASN A 51 -7.67 -20.04 13.07
C ASN A 51 -7.00 -21.31 13.61
N TYR A 52 -6.22 -21.22 14.69
CA TYR A 52 -5.65 -22.38 15.37
C TYR A 52 -6.76 -23.34 15.82
N ILE A 53 -7.83 -22.82 16.41
CA ILE A 53 -8.97 -23.65 16.83
C ILE A 53 -9.67 -24.25 15.61
N ASN A 54 -9.92 -23.43 14.59
CA ASN A 54 -10.66 -23.85 13.40
C ASN A 54 -9.93 -24.95 12.62
N LEU A 55 -8.61 -24.84 12.47
CA LEU A 55 -7.78 -25.85 11.79
C LEU A 55 -7.64 -27.15 12.59
N ASN A 56 -7.66 -27.06 13.92
CA ASN A 56 -7.53 -28.23 14.80
C ASN A 56 -8.85 -28.97 15.04
N GLY A 57 -9.99 -28.45 14.55
CA GLY A 57 -11.27 -29.16 14.56
C GLY A 57 -11.75 -29.57 15.95
N ILE A 58 -11.55 -28.72 16.96
CA ILE A 58 -12.05 -28.96 18.32
C ILE A 58 -13.55 -28.61 18.32
N ILE A 59 -14.42 -29.57 18.66
CA ILE A 59 -15.85 -29.32 18.81
C ILE A 59 -16.10 -28.94 20.26
N ILE A 60 -16.02 -27.64 20.55
CA ILE A 60 -16.29 -27.11 21.88
C ILE A 60 -17.81 -27.05 22.07
N GLY A 61 -18.30 -27.39 23.27
CA GLY A 61 -19.74 -27.42 23.58
C GLY A 61 -20.43 -28.79 23.47
N THR A 62 -19.72 -29.86 23.08
CA THR A 62 -20.15 -31.26 23.29
C THR A 62 -19.23 -31.92 24.30
N LYS A 63 -19.66 -31.97 25.57
CA LYS A 63 -18.92 -32.60 26.65
C LYS A 63 -19.23 -34.09 26.68
N VAL A 64 -18.19 -34.90 26.64
CA VAL A 64 -18.31 -36.35 26.74
C VAL A 64 -17.73 -36.89 28.04
N VAL A 65 -18.38 -37.88 28.61
CA VAL A 65 -17.87 -38.63 29.78
C VAL A 65 -17.69 -40.09 29.37
N ALA A 66 -16.59 -40.69 29.83
CA ALA A 66 -16.33 -42.10 29.61
C ALA A 66 -17.31 -42.95 30.42
N THR A 67 -17.93 -43.92 29.75
CA THR A 67 -18.79 -44.94 30.36
C THR A 67 -17.93 -46.16 30.71
N GLU A 68 -18.38 -47.00 31.65
CA GLU A 68 -17.66 -48.20 32.12
C GLU A 68 -17.27 -49.17 30.99
N ASN A 69 -17.94 -49.11 29.83
CA ASN A 69 -17.70 -49.94 28.65
C ASN A 69 -16.71 -49.37 27.61
N ASN A 70 -15.87 -48.38 27.96
CA ASN A 70 -14.98 -47.66 27.01
C ASN A 70 -15.73 -46.94 25.87
N GLU A 71 -16.96 -46.49 26.14
CA GLU A 71 -17.80 -45.69 25.25
C GLU A 71 -17.90 -44.26 25.79
N TYR A 72 -18.18 -43.29 24.92
CA TYR A 72 -18.36 -41.89 25.34
C TYR A 72 -19.83 -41.51 25.32
N LYS A 73 -20.39 -41.11 26.46
CA LYS A 73 -21.74 -40.57 26.55
C LYS A 73 -21.70 -39.05 26.46
N ILE A 74 -22.57 -38.46 25.64
CA ILE A 74 -22.75 -37.01 25.57
C ILE A 74 -23.55 -36.55 26.80
N VAL A 75 -22.88 -35.86 27.73
CA VAL A 75 -23.48 -35.43 29.00
C VAL A 75 -24.01 -34.01 28.91
N GLU A 76 -23.30 -33.13 28.19
CA GLU A 76 -23.67 -31.74 28.03
C GLU A 76 -23.50 -31.33 26.57
N MET A 77 -24.54 -30.75 26.00
CA MET A 77 -24.54 -30.25 24.63
C MET A 77 -25.10 -28.82 24.62
N THR A 78 -24.30 -27.87 24.15
CA THR A 78 -24.76 -26.49 23.96
C THR A 78 -25.70 -26.44 22.74
N GLU A 79 -26.79 -25.66 22.82
CA GLU A 79 -27.80 -25.55 21.75
C GLU A 79 -27.23 -25.12 20.39
N THR A 80 -26.10 -24.40 20.39
CA THR A 80 -25.42 -23.91 19.19
C THR A 80 -24.18 -24.74 18.83
N SER A 81 -24.00 -25.92 19.43
CA SER A 81 -22.83 -26.75 19.14
C SER A 81 -22.91 -27.35 17.73
N TYR A 82 -21.78 -27.39 17.03
CA TYR A 82 -21.64 -28.06 15.73
C TYR A 82 -22.12 -29.51 15.79
N GLY A 83 -22.02 -30.16 16.95
CA GLY A 83 -22.56 -31.49 17.19
C GLY A 83 -24.06 -31.59 16.89
N LYS A 84 -24.86 -30.62 17.33
CA LYS A 84 -26.31 -30.59 17.06
C LYS A 84 -26.63 -30.37 15.58
N PHE A 85 -25.82 -29.56 14.88
CA PHE A 85 -25.95 -29.36 13.42
C PHE A 85 -25.66 -30.63 12.60
N VAL A 86 -24.77 -31.49 13.09
CA VAL A 86 -24.48 -32.80 12.48
C VAL A 86 -25.44 -33.89 13.02
N GLY A 87 -26.43 -33.51 13.83
CA GLY A 87 -27.49 -34.41 14.30
C GLY A 87 -27.19 -35.16 15.60
N LEU A 88 -26.15 -34.78 16.36
CA LEU A 88 -25.93 -35.32 17.71
C LEU A 88 -26.95 -34.74 18.70
N GLU A 89 -27.39 -35.55 19.65
CA GLU A 89 -28.28 -35.16 20.74
C GLU A 89 -27.66 -35.44 22.11
N GLN A 90 -28.20 -34.79 23.15
CA GLN A 90 -27.77 -35.07 24.51
C GLN A 90 -28.26 -36.47 24.93
N GLY A 91 -27.36 -37.28 25.52
CA GLY A 91 -27.67 -38.67 25.91
C GLY A 91 -27.18 -39.73 24.93
N ASP A 92 -26.83 -39.33 23.70
CA ASP A 92 -26.23 -40.18 22.67
C ASP A 92 -24.95 -40.90 23.18
N ILE A 93 -24.83 -42.20 22.87
CA ILE A 93 -23.65 -43.02 23.21
C ILE A 93 -22.79 -43.24 21.96
N ILE A 94 -21.58 -42.71 21.99
CA ILE A 94 -20.60 -42.83 20.92
C ILE A 94 -19.80 -44.12 21.11
N TYR A 95 -19.95 -45.06 20.18
CA TYR A 95 -19.26 -46.35 20.22
C TYR A 95 -18.20 -46.51 19.12
N LYS A 96 -18.18 -45.66 18.09
CA LYS A 96 -17.05 -45.53 17.14
C LYS A 96 -16.79 -44.08 16.73
N ILE A 97 -15.51 -43.75 16.59
CA ILE A 97 -15.00 -42.46 16.07
C ILE A 97 -14.05 -42.77 14.92
N ASN A 98 -14.28 -42.21 13.72
CA ASN A 98 -13.43 -42.43 12.54
C ASN A 98 -13.20 -43.92 12.22
N ASN A 99 -14.26 -44.73 12.30
CA ASN A 99 -14.25 -46.20 12.16
C ASN A 99 -13.44 -46.98 13.22
N ASN A 100 -12.86 -46.29 14.20
CA ASN A 100 -12.07 -46.89 15.29
C ASN A 100 -12.82 -46.81 16.63
N LYS A 101 -12.39 -47.62 17.60
CA LYS A 101 -12.90 -47.52 18.98
C LYS A 101 -12.56 -46.15 19.57
N PRO A 102 -13.45 -45.57 20.40
CA PRO A 102 -13.20 -44.28 21.02
C PRO A 102 -11.93 -44.34 21.89
N SER A 103 -11.07 -43.32 21.80
CA SER A 103 -9.80 -43.26 22.50
C SER A 103 -9.53 -41.84 22.99
N LYS A 104 -8.74 -41.70 24.06
CA LYS A 104 -8.26 -40.41 24.58
C LYS A 104 -7.52 -39.57 23.52
N LYS A 105 -7.03 -40.19 22.43
CA LYS A 105 -6.44 -39.48 21.27
C LYS A 105 -7.44 -38.61 20.51
N ASN A 106 -8.72 -38.94 20.57
CA ASN A 106 -9.82 -38.20 19.93
C ASN A 106 -10.50 -37.23 20.91
N LEU A 107 -9.85 -36.95 22.04
CA LEU A 107 -10.30 -35.99 23.04
C LEU A 107 -9.22 -34.95 23.31
N LYS A 108 -9.65 -33.71 23.50
CA LYS A 108 -8.81 -32.62 23.99
C LYS A 108 -9.48 -32.04 25.24
N GLY A 109 -9.14 -32.60 26.40
CA GLY A 109 -9.90 -32.44 27.64
C GLY A 109 -11.18 -33.29 27.60
N ASP A 110 -12.32 -32.69 27.95
CA ASP A 110 -13.63 -33.35 27.91
C ASP A 110 -14.37 -33.17 26.58
N TYR A 111 -13.70 -32.57 25.58
CA TYR A 111 -14.28 -32.25 24.28
C TYR A 111 -13.75 -33.17 23.18
N LEU A 112 -14.62 -33.43 22.22
CA LEU A 112 -14.36 -34.19 21.02
C LEU A 112 -13.35 -33.49 20.09
N TYR A 113 -12.36 -34.25 19.60
CA TYR A 113 -11.21 -33.76 18.83
C TYR A 113 -10.98 -34.60 17.56
N HIS A 114 -10.84 -33.93 16.41
CA HIS A 114 -10.46 -34.52 15.11
C HIS A 114 -11.36 -35.67 14.63
N ILE A 115 -12.67 -35.40 14.61
CA ILE A 115 -13.70 -36.35 14.17
C ILE A 115 -14.05 -36.07 12.71
N LYS A 116 -14.17 -37.12 11.91
CA LYS A 116 -14.66 -37.15 10.52
C LYS A 116 -15.99 -37.91 10.41
N SER A 117 -16.16 -38.96 11.20
CA SER A 117 -17.41 -39.72 11.32
C SER A 117 -17.65 -40.21 12.75
N LEU A 118 -18.92 -40.28 13.13
CA LEU A 118 -19.38 -40.85 14.41
C LEU A 118 -20.42 -41.93 14.17
N ASP A 119 -20.27 -43.04 14.89
CA ASP A 119 -21.36 -44.01 15.05
C ASP A 119 -21.91 -43.86 16.47
N VAL A 120 -23.21 -43.61 16.53
CA VAL A 120 -23.90 -43.21 17.74
C VAL A 120 -25.09 -44.13 17.99
N MET A 121 -25.33 -44.47 19.24
CA MET A 121 -26.49 -45.24 19.69
C MET A 121 -27.49 -44.27 20.33
N ARG A 122 -28.69 -44.18 19.76
CA ARG A 122 -29.82 -43.39 20.28
C ARG A 122 -31.02 -44.30 20.45
N ASP A 123 -31.54 -44.40 21.67
CA ASP A 123 -32.71 -45.24 22.00
C ASP A 123 -32.66 -46.69 21.46
N GLY A 124 -31.45 -47.24 21.33
CA GLY A 124 -31.21 -48.60 20.82
C GLY A 124 -30.96 -48.71 19.31
N GLU A 125 -31.15 -47.63 18.55
CA GLU A 125 -30.85 -47.57 17.12
C GLU A 125 -29.42 -47.07 16.85
N LYS A 126 -28.78 -47.66 15.84
CA LYS A 126 -27.44 -47.28 15.38
C LYS A 126 -27.55 -46.23 14.29
N ILE A 127 -27.14 -45.01 14.61
CA ILE A 127 -27.12 -43.87 13.69
C ILE A 127 -25.68 -43.63 13.28
N HIS A 128 -25.44 -43.60 11.97
CA HIS A 128 -24.14 -43.29 11.40
C HIS A 128 -24.13 -41.83 10.93
N LEU A 129 -23.42 -40.98 11.65
CA LEU A 129 -23.29 -39.56 11.36
C LEU A 129 -21.98 -39.30 10.59
N LYS A 130 -22.13 -38.81 9.37
CA LYS A 130 -21.04 -38.35 8.49
C LYS A 130 -20.97 -36.82 8.50
N ASP A 131 -19.97 -36.26 7.85
CA ASP A 131 -19.79 -34.80 7.67
C ASP A 131 -19.44 -34.01 8.95
N PHE A 132 -18.70 -34.65 9.87
CA PHE A 132 -17.88 -33.90 10.83
C PHE A 132 -16.68 -33.31 10.10
N ASP A 133 -16.93 -32.36 9.20
CA ASP A 133 -15.87 -31.72 8.44
C ASP A 133 -15.11 -30.75 9.34
N ILE A 134 -14.01 -31.25 9.90
CA ILE A 134 -12.79 -30.49 10.14
C ILE A 134 -12.56 -29.64 8.88
N VAL A 135 -12.72 -28.31 8.97
CA VAL A 135 -12.57 -27.30 7.89
C VAL A 135 -11.97 -27.91 6.61
N ASN A 136 -12.81 -28.56 5.83
CA ASN A 136 -12.38 -29.13 4.57
C ASN A 136 -12.62 -28.03 3.57
N LEU A 137 -11.53 -27.50 3.01
CA LEU A 137 -11.52 -26.45 1.97
C LEU A 137 -12.27 -26.84 0.67
N ASN A 138 -13.03 -27.94 0.68
CA ASN A 138 -13.92 -28.40 -0.39
C ASN A 138 -15.40 -28.13 -0.12
N GLY A 139 -15.81 -27.93 1.15
CA GLY A 139 -17.21 -27.64 1.49
C GLY A 139 -17.56 -26.17 1.32
N SER A 140 -18.69 -25.87 0.67
CA SER A 140 -19.21 -24.49 0.50
C SER A 140 -19.34 -23.76 1.84
N TYR A 141 -19.76 -24.45 2.90
CA TYR A 141 -19.92 -23.88 4.24
C TYR A 141 -18.59 -23.47 4.91
N SER A 142 -17.53 -24.29 4.74
CA SER A 142 -16.19 -23.99 5.26
C SER A 142 -15.55 -22.76 4.58
N TYR A 143 -15.90 -22.50 3.32
CA TYR A 143 -15.45 -21.32 2.60
C TYR A 143 -15.98 -20.03 3.24
N PHE A 144 -17.29 -19.95 3.51
CA PHE A 144 -17.91 -18.77 4.13
C PHE A 144 -17.51 -18.58 5.59
N LEU A 145 -17.21 -19.67 6.31
CA LEU A 145 -16.90 -19.62 7.74
C LEU A 145 -15.44 -19.32 8.05
N THR A 146 -14.50 -19.60 7.15
CA THR A 146 -13.06 -19.43 7.42
C THR A 146 -12.31 -18.70 6.31
N VAL A 147 -12.45 -19.12 5.04
CA VAL A 147 -11.68 -18.54 3.93
C VAL A 147 -12.07 -17.09 3.67
N LEU A 148 -13.36 -16.81 3.55
CA LEU A 148 -13.84 -15.48 3.21
C LEU A 148 -13.58 -14.44 4.31
N PRO A 149 -13.82 -14.72 5.62
CA PRO A 149 -13.41 -13.84 6.71
C PRO A 149 -11.89 -13.58 6.78
N LEU A 150 -11.06 -14.58 6.45
CA LEU A 150 -9.60 -14.42 6.36
C LEU A 150 -9.19 -13.47 5.23
N VAL A 151 -9.78 -13.64 4.03
CA VAL A 151 -9.55 -12.75 2.88
C VAL A 151 -9.99 -11.34 3.23
N PHE A 152 -11.16 -11.19 3.85
CA PHE A 152 -11.65 -9.91 4.35
C PHE A 152 -10.66 -9.25 5.32
N TYR A 153 -10.22 -9.98 6.33
CA TYR A 153 -9.26 -9.47 7.32
C TYR A 153 -7.94 -9.06 6.69
N PHE A 154 -7.40 -9.86 5.75
CA PHE A 154 -6.19 -9.53 5.02
C PHE A 154 -6.35 -8.24 4.20
N LEU A 155 -7.45 -8.09 3.45
CA LEU A 155 -7.73 -6.87 2.69
C LEU A 155 -7.88 -5.65 3.61
N SER A 156 -8.52 -5.83 4.77
CA SER A 156 -8.61 -4.80 5.80
C SER A 156 -7.24 -4.40 6.35
N LEU A 157 -6.32 -5.36 6.60
CA LEU A 157 -4.94 -5.06 7.01
C LEU A 157 -4.18 -4.26 5.95
N VAL A 158 -4.35 -4.60 4.67
CA VAL A 158 -3.77 -3.83 3.56
C VAL A 158 -4.29 -2.39 3.60
N CYS A 159 -5.61 -2.20 3.73
CA CYS A 159 -6.22 -0.87 3.85
C CYS A 159 -5.69 -0.12 5.08
N ILE A 160 -5.60 -0.77 6.24
CA ILE A 160 -5.09 -0.19 7.49
C ILE A 160 -3.65 0.28 7.33
N PHE A 161 -2.78 -0.52 6.71
CA PHE A 161 -1.40 -0.14 6.43
C PHE A 161 -1.33 1.15 5.60
N TYR A 162 -2.16 1.26 4.55
CA TYR A 162 -2.26 2.49 3.76
C TYR A 162 -2.76 3.67 4.59
N VAL A 163 -3.86 3.52 5.32
CA VAL A 163 -4.45 4.58 6.15
C VAL A 163 -3.46 5.05 7.23
N LEU A 164 -2.64 4.17 7.81
CA LEU A 164 -1.59 4.54 8.75
C LEU A 164 -0.48 5.38 8.09
N LYS A 165 -0.09 5.04 6.86
CA LYS A 165 0.89 5.84 6.10
C LYS A 165 0.35 7.24 5.79
N VAL A 166 -0.92 7.34 5.38
CA VAL A 166 -1.59 8.62 5.10
C VAL A 166 -1.75 9.47 6.35
N SER A 167 -2.26 8.87 7.43
CA SER A 167 -2.57 9.57 8.68
C SER A 167 -1.32 10.10 9.37
N LYS A 168 -0.15 9.45 9.17
CA LYS A 168 1.15 9.97 9.62
C LYS A 168 1.51 11.30 8.94
N ILE A 169 1.12 11.48 7.67
CA ILE A 169 1.42 12.69 6.88
C ILE A 169 0.41 13.80 7.19
N ARG A 170 -0.89 13.46 7.25
CA ARG A 170 -1.98 14.44 7.38
C ARG A 170 -2.43 14.71 8.82
N LYS A 171 -1.91 14.00 9.84
CA LYS A 171 -2.32 14.07 11.25
C LYS A 171 -3.86 14.02 11.45
N SER A 172 -4.56 13.25 10.59
CA SER A 172 -6.02 13.12 10.58
C SER A 172 -6.50 12.13 11.65
N PHE A 173 -7.39 12.57 12.54
CA PHE A 173 -8.04 11.74 13.55
C PHE A 173 -9.06 10.78 12.92
N ALA A 174 -9.76 11.22 11.86
CA ALA A 174 -10.71 10.38 11.12
C ALA A 174 -10.06 9.09 10.59
N GLY A 175 -8.79 9.15 10.18
CA GLY A 175 -8.03 7.98 9.74
C GLY A 175 -7.87 6.90 10.82
N TYR A 176 -7.73 7.26 12.10
CA TYR A 176 -7.66 6.28 13.19
C TYR A 176 -9.02 5.63 13.44
N VAL A 177 -10.12 6.39 13.35
CA VAL A 177 -11.48 5.86 13.47
C VAL A 177 -11.80 4.89 12.33
N LEU A 178 -11.32 5.17 11.11
CA LEU A 178 -11.48 4.27 9.98
C LEU A 178 -10.78 2.92 10.21
N ILE A 179 -9.60 2.93 10.84
CA ILE A 179 -8.87 1.70 11.19
C ILE A 179 -9.68 0.88 12.20
N LEU A 180 -10.20 1.53 13.24
CA LEU A 180 -11.05 0.87 14.23
C LEU A 180 -12.30 0.26 13.60
N PHE A 181 -12.95 0.98 12.69
CA PHE A 181 -14.08 0.45 11.91
C PHE A 181 -13.71 -0.80 11.10
N LEU A 182 -12.59 -0.78 10.36
CA LEU A 182 -12.15 -1.92 9.55
C LEU A 182 -11.81 -3.15 10.41
N LEU A 183 -11.16 -2.93 11.56
CA LEU A 183 -10.87 -4.00 12.51
C LEU A 183 -12.14 -4.57 13.13
N ASP A 184 -13.08 -3.71 13.53
CA ASP A 184 -14.33 -4.09 14.16
C ASP A 184 -15.18 -4.97 13.23
N VAL A 185 -15.38 -4.56 11.96
CA VAL A 185 -16.08 -5.37 10.95
C VAL A 185 -15.36 -6.70 10.71
N ALA A 186 -14.02 -6.70 10.67
CA ALA A 186 -13.26 -7.91 10.41
C ALA A 186 -13.35 -8.91 11.58
N ILE A 187 -13.32 -8.42 12.81
CA ILE A 187 -13.48 -9.23 14.02
C ILE A 187 -14.92 -9.75 14.12
N ALA A 188 -15.93 -8.92 13.82
CA ALA A 188 -17.32 -9.37 13.75
C ALA A 188 -17.45 -10.53 12.77
N TYR A 189 -16.89 -10.40 11.56
CA TYR A 189 -17.00 -11.45 10.56
C TYR A 189 -16.22 -12.74 10.95
N MET A 190 -15.03 -12.60 11.51
CA MET A 190 -14.22 -13.74 11.98
C MET A 190 -14.86 -14.46 13.18
N SER A 191 -15.49 -13.71 14.07
CA SER A 191 -16.11 -14.25 15.29
C SER A 191 -17.48 -14.88 15.05
N ALA A 192 -18.17 -14.55 13.94
CA ALA A 192 -19.48 -15.08 13.57
C ALA A 192 -19.52 -16.61 13.46
N GLY A 193 -18.43 -17.26 13.02
CA GLY A 193 -18.33 -18.73 12.95
C GLY A 193 -18.08 -19.44 14.29
N GLY A 194 -17.75 -18.68 15.34
CA GLY A 194 -17.39 -19.19 16.66
C GLY A 194 -18.55 -19.75 17.49
N PRO A 195 -19.71 -19.06 17.60
CA PRO A 195 -20.87 -19.55 18.33
C PRO A 195 -21.41 -20.90 17.83
N ALA A 196 -21.36 -21.13 16.51
CA ALA A 196 -21.73 -22.40 15.88
C ALA A 196 -20.80 -23.57 16.26
N ARG A 197 -19.65 -23.27 16.87
CA ARG A 197 -18.66 -24.25 17.36
C ARG A 197 -18.60 -24.28 18.90
N GLY A 198 -19.63 -23.77 19.56
CA GLY A 198 -19.79 -23.77 21.03
C GLY A 198 -18.85 -22.83 21.80
N HIS A 199 -18.23 -21.86 21.12
CA HIS A 199 -17.41 -20.86 21.80
C HIS A 199 -18.26 -19.72 22.35
N GLY A 200 -18.64 -19.81 23.63
CA GLY A 200 -19.37 -18.75 24.33
C GLY A 200 -18.63 -17.40 24.30
N PHE A 201 -17.30 -17.38 24.37
CA PHE A 201 -16.51 -16.14 24.29
C PHE A 201 -16.69 -15.40 22.94
N ASN A 202 -16.76 -16.14 21.83
CA ASN A 202 -16.95 -15.56 20.50
C ASN A 202 -18.35 -14.98 20.33
N ARG A 203 -19.34 -15.49 21.05
CA ARG A 203 -20.69 -14.92 21.06
C ARG A 203 -20.67 -13.48 21.57
N TYR A 204 -20.01 -13.21 22.69
CA TYR A 204 -19.90 -11.85 23.24
C TYR A 204 -19.09 -10.90 22.35
N ILE A 205 -17.96 -11.36 21.80
CA ILE A 205 -17.16 -10.56 20.86
C ILE A 205 -17.97 -10.23 19.62
N ASN A 206 -18.61 -11.23 19.01
CA ASN A 206 -19.43 -11.05 17.82
C ASN A 206 -20.57 -10.07 18.11
N LEU A 207 -21.32 -10.26 19.19
CA LEU A 207 -22.44 -9.40 19.55
C LEU A 207 -22.01 -7.94 19.73
N PHE A 208 -20.89 -7.70 20.43
CA PHE A 208 -20.35 -6.35 20.60
C PHE A 208 -19.96 -5.72 19.27
N THR A 209 -19.11 -6.40 18.50
CA THR A 209 -18.51 -5.86 17.25
C THR A 209 -19.55 -5.73 16.14
N PHE A 210 -20.46 -6.69 16.03
CA PHE A 210 -21.56 -6.67 15.06
C PHE A 210 -22.47 -5.44 15.22
N ILE A 211 -22.91 -5.13 16.45
CA ILE A 211 -23.77 -3.96 16.71
C ILE A 211 -22.96 -2.65 16.68
N SER A 212 -21.68 -2.69 17.04
CA SER A 212 -20.81 -1.50 17.07
C SER A 212 -20.33 -1.05 15.67
N SER A 213 -20.30 -1.95 14.69
CA SER A 213 -19.77 -1.70 13.35
C SER A 213 -20.41 -0.51 12.62
N PRO A 214 -21.74 -0.37 12.54
CA PRO A 214 -22.36 0.82 11.95
C PRO A 214 -22.12 2.09 12.77
N ILE A 215 -21.89 1.99 14.08
CA ILE A 215 -21.56 3.12 14.97
C ILE A 215 -20.15 3.65 14.65
N PHE A 216 -19.16 2.75 14.50
CA PHE A 216 -17.82 3.15 14.09
C PHE A 216 -17.80 3.79 12.69
N TYR A 217 -18.62 3.27 11.77
CA TYR A 217 -18.81 3.89 10.47
C TYR A 217 -19.36 5.32 10.58
N LEU A 218 -20.41 5.52 11.39
CA LEU A 218 -20.97 6.85 11.65
C LEU A 218 -19.95 7.81 12.27
N LYS A 219 -19.20 7.32 13.27
CA LYS A 219 -18.17 8.11 13.94
C LYS A 219 -17.06 8.52 12.98
N PHE A 220 -16.67 7.64 12.06
CA PHE A 220 -15.73 7.96 11.00
C PHE A 220 -16.24 9.10 10.12
N ILE A 221 -17.48 9.01 9.64
CA ILE A 221 -18.10 10.04 8.79
C ILE A 221 -18.20 11.39 9.55
N GLN A 222 -18.56 11.36 10.83
CA GLN A 222 -18.62 12.53 11.69
C GLN A 222 -17.26 13.24 11.81
N GLU A 223 -16.21 12.50 12.17
CA GLU A 223 -14.87 13.09 12.33
C GLU A 223 -14.30 13.55 10.99
N TYR A 224 -14.59 12.84 9.90
CA TYR A 224 -14.22 13.27 8.55
C TYR A 224 -14.88 14.62 8.18
N PHE A 225 -16.17 14.79 8.46
CA PHE A 225 -16.85 16.07 8.25
C PHE A 225 -16.33 17.19 9.16
N LYS A 226 -15.95 16.85 10.39
CA LYS A 226 -15.33 17.80 11.32
C LYS A 226 -13.97 18.28 10.83
N GLU A 227 -13.15 17.41 10.25
CA GLU A 227 -11.88 17.78 9.60
C GLU A 227 -12.10 18.70 8.38
N LEU A 228 -13.23 18.57 7.69
CA LEU A 228 -13.66 19.50 6.62
C LEU A 228 -14.26 20.81 7.14
N GLY A 229 -14.26 21.06 8.46
CA GLY A 229 -14.79 22.27 9.08
C GLY A 229 -16.33 22.32 9.15
N LYS A 230 -17.03 21.20 8.93
CA LYS A 230 -18.50 21.13 8.97
C LYS A 230 -18.96 20.54 10.31
N LYS A 231 -20.03 21.09 10.87
CA LYS A 231 -20.65 20.57 12.10
C LYS A 231 -21.56 19.38 11.75
N PHE A 232 -21.27 18.22 12.34
CA PHE A 232 -22.09 17.01 12.29
C PHE A 232 -22.80 16.81 13.65
N ALA A 233 -23.92 16.09 13.69
CA ALA A 233 -24.74 15.91 14.89
C ALA A 233 -24.00 15.13 16.01
N ASN A 234 -23.32 15.85 16.91
CA ASN A 234 -22.46 15.24 17.94
C ASN A 234 -23.20 14.43 19.03
N SER A 235 -24.44 14.78 19.39
CA SER A 235 -25.12 14.19 20.56
C SER A 235 -25.77 12.81 20.29
N LEU A 236 -26.21 12.55 19.07
CA LEU A 236 -26.95 11.31 18.76
C LEU A 236 -26.01 10.10 18.64
N VAL A 237 -24.83 10.29 18.06
CA VAL A 237 -23.84 9.21 17.89
C VAL A 237 -23.35 8.68 19.23
N SER A 238 -23.17 9.54 20.24
CA SER A 238 -22.76 9.12 21.58
C SER A 238 -23.79 8.23 22.28
N PHE A 239 -25.09 8.43 22.03
CA PHE A 239 -26.16 7.62 22.61
C PHE A 239 -26.20 6.20 22.02
N LEU A 240 -25.84 6.04 20.73
CA LEU A 240 -25.85 4.74 20.06
C LEU A 240 -24.88 3.73 20.72
N TYR A 241 -23.78 4.19 21.32
CA TYR A 241 -22.81 3.33 22.03
C TYR A 241 -23.39 2.61 23.25
N ILE A 242 -24.53 3.07 23.80
CA ILE A 242 -25.20 2.40 24.92
C ILE A 242 -25.86 1.10 24.45
N ILE A 243 -26.28 1.02 23.18
CA ILE A 243 -27.04 -0.11 22.63
C ILE A 243 -26.24 -1.42 22.66
N PRO A 244 -24.99 -1.50 22.13
CA PRO A 244 -24.18 -2.72 22.25
C PRO A 244 -23.98 -3.18 23.71
N MET A 245 -23.78 -2.23 24.64
CA MET A 245 -23.57 -2.54 26.06
C MET A 245 -24.82 -3.11 26.72
N LEU A 246 -25.99 -2.57 26.39
CA LEU A 246 -27.27 -3.12 26.85
C LEU A 246 -27.48 -4.55 26.33
N ASN A 247 -27.17 -4.82 25.06
CA ASN A 247 -27.33 -6.16 24.48
C ASN A 247 -26.41 -7.19 25.16
N ILE A 248 -25.14 -6.82 25.43
CA ILE A 248 -24.25 -7.69 26.23
C ILE A 248 -24.83 -7.93 27.62
N GLY A 249 -25.35 -6.89 28.27
CA GLY A 249 -25.98 -7.00 29.57
C GLY A 249 -27.12 -8.03 29.58
N VAL A 250 -27.99 -7.99 28.57
CA VAL A 250 -29.09 -8.95 28.40
C VAL A 250 -28.56 -10.37 28.13
N GLU A 251 -27.56 -10.52 27.28
CA GLU A 251 -26.95 -11.82 26.94
C GLU A 251 -26.30 -12.50 28.18
N LEU A 252 -25.74 -11.73 29.12
CA LEU A 252 -25.23 -12.29 30.39
C LEU A 252 -26.34 -12.94 31.23
N PHE A 253 -27.59 -12.47 31.11
CA PHE A 253 -28.75 -13.05 31.77
C PHE A 253 -29.51 -14.05 30.88
N HIS A 254 -28.88 -14.63 29.84
CA HIS A 254 -29.55 -15.53 28.89
C HIS A 254 -30.34 -16.68 29.54
N ARG A 255 -29.94 -17.16 30.73
CA ARG A 255 -30.68 -18.20 31.47
C ARG A 255 -32.09 -17.78 31.90
N HIS A 256 -32.37 -16.49 32.00
CA HIS A 256 -33.65 -15.95 32.44
C HIS A 256 -34.57 -15.58 31.27
N PHE A 257 -34.07 -15.57 30.04
CA PHE A 257 -34.81 -15.13 28.86
C PHE A 257 -34.86 -16.24 27.80
N PRO A 258 -35.95 -16.35 27.03
CA PRO A 258 -36.00 -17.26 25.89
C PRO A 258 -34.91 -16.91 24.86
N GLN A 259 -34.28 -17.92 24.26
CA GLN A 259 -33.20 -17.75 23.28
C GLN A 259 -33.65 -16.94 22.03
N ASP A 260 -34.91 -17.11 21.62
CA ASP A 260 -35.52 -16.37 20.51
C ASP A 260 -35.66 -14.87 20.83
N PHE A 261 -36.00 -14.54 22.07
CA PHE A 261 -36.12 -13.15 22.52
C PHE A 261 -34.77 -12.43 22.43
N ILE A 262 -33.69 -13.08 22.88
CA ILE A 262 -32.34 -12.52 22.85
C ILE A 262 -31.87 -12.33 21.41
N THR A 263 -32.10 -13.32 20.55
CA THR A 263 -31.70 -13.25 19.14
C THR A 263 -32.45 -12.14 18.40
N ASN A 264 -33.76 -12.02 18.61
CA ASN A 264 -34.56 -10.95 18.03
C ASN A 264 -34.15 -9.57 18.56
N LEU A 265 -33.86 -9.44 19.85
CA LEU A 265 -33.38 -8.19 20.45
C LEU A 265 -32.04 -7.72 19.84
N ASN A 266 -31.11 -8.65 19.61
CA ASN A 266 -29.83 -8.38 18.96
C ASN A 266 -30.04 -7.89 17.50
N LEU A 267 -30.92 -8.56 16.75
CA LEU A 267 -31.22 -8.20 15.35
C LEU A 267 -31.94 -6.85 15.25
N VAL A 268 -32.92 -6.60 16.11
CA VAL A 268 -33.65 -5.31 16.17
C VAL A 268 -32.69 -4.18 16.56
N SER A 269 -31.79 -4.42 17.51
CA SER A 269 -30.77 -3.44 17.91
C SER A 269 -29.85 -3.10 16.74
N PHE A 270 -29.35 -4.12 16.02
CA PHE A 270 -28.53 -3.92 14.82
C PHE A 270 -29.29 -3.17 13.71
N PHE A 271 -30.55 -3.54 13.47
CA PHE A 271 -31.41 -2.88 12.49
C PHE A 271 -31.57 -1.39 12.82
N PHE A 272 -31.94 -1.06 14.05
CA PHE A 272 -32.15 0.32 14.50
C PHE A 272 -30.88 1.16 14.37
N VAL A 273 -29.73 0.64 14.80
CA VAL A 273 -28.44 1.34 14.72
C VAL A 273 -28.02 1.56 13.26
N THR A 274 -28.18 0.56 12.39
CA THR A 274 -27.75 0.67 10.99
C THR A 274 -28.65 1.62 10.20
N VAL A 275 -29.97 1.52 10.36
CA VAL A 275 -30.94 2.39 9.68
C VAL A 275 -30.83 3.83 10.15
N SER A 276 -30.74 4.07 11.46
CA SER A 276 -30.50 5.42 11.99
C SER A 276 -29.19 6.00 11.45
N GLY A 277 -28.15 5.16 11.30
CA GLY A 277 -26.90 5.56 10.70
C GLY A 277 -27.03 5.99 9.24
N PHE A 278 -27.69 5.19 8.41
CA PHE A 278 -27.95 5.56 7.02
C PHE A 278 -28.75 6.85 6.88
N ILE A 279 -29.82 7.01 7.67
CA ILE A 279 -30.62 8.24 7.66
C ILE A 279 -29.76 9.46 7.96
N LEU A 280 -28.90 9.40 8.99
CA LEU A 280 -28.01 10.51 9.35
C LEU A 280 -27.01 10.82 8.24
N VAL A 281 -26.39 9.80 7.63
CA VAL A 281 -25.41 9.98 6.57
C VAL A 281 -26.05 10.59 5.32
N PHE A 282 -27.19 10.07 4.86
CA PHE A 282 -27.91 10.59 3.69
C PHE A 282 -28.46 12.00 3.94
N PHE A 283 -28.99 12.29 5.13
CA PHE A 283 -29.45 13.64 5.49
C PHE A 283 -28.32 14.67 5.40
N HIS A 284 -27.13 14.35 5.91
CA HIS A 284 -25.98 15.25 5.86
C HIS A 284 -25.41 15.39 4.44
N LEU A 285 -25.42 14.32 3.65
CA LEU A 285 -25.08 14.39 2.22
C LEU A 285 -26.00 15.33 1.44
N TYR A 286 -27.31 15.24 1.68
CA TYR A 286 -28.29 16.12 1.05
C TYR A 286 -28.13 17.58 1.49
N LYS A 287 -27.96 17.81 2.80
CA LYS A 287 -27.84 19.16 3.39
C LYS A 287 -26.62 19.94 2.87
N TYR A 288 -25.50 19.27 2.63
CA TYR A 288 -24.22 19.95 2.39
C TYR A 288 -23.77 19.98 0.92
N LYS A 289 -24.62 19.60 -0.06
CA LYS A 289 -24.39 19.66 -1.53
C LYS A 289 -22.93 19.93 -1.92
N TYR A 290 -22.08 18.93 -1.76
CA TYR A 290 -20.63 19.11 -1.92
C TYR A 290 -20.21 19.23 -3.40
N SER A 291 -19.24 20.12 -3.67
CA SER A 291 -18.48 20.27 -4.93
C SER A 291 -17.29 19.31 -5.03
N GLU A 292 -16.75 19.12 -6.25
CA GLU A 292 -15.66 18.25 -6.75
C GLU A 292 -14.99 17.19 -5.82
N HIS A 293 -14.55 17.51 -4.60
CA HIS A 293 -14.11 16.52 -3.61
C HIS A 293 -15.25 15.62 -3.06
N ALA A 294 -16.51 15.97 -3.35
CA ALA A 294 -17.73 15.22 -3.03
C ALA A 294 -17.75 13.80 -3.59
N TYR A 295 -17.09 13.57 -4.73
CA TYR A 295 -17.19 12.29 -5.44
C TYR A 295 -16.58 11.14 -4.63
N ILE A 296 -15.42 11.38 -4.00
CA ILE A 296 -14.71 10.39 -3.17
C ILE A 296 -15.56 9.99 -1.97
N LEU A 297 -16.11 10.99 -1.27
CA LEU A 297 -16.95 10.76 -0.10
C LEU A 297 -18.28 10.08 -0.49
N LYS A 298 -18.88 10.47 -1.61
CA LYS A 298 -20.08 9.82 -2.15
C LYS A 298 -19.84 8.36 -2.47
N ILE A 299 -18.72 8.02 -3.13
CA ILE A 299 -18.37 6.61 -3.38
C ILE A 299 -18.17 5.87 -2.06
N LEU A 300 -17.45 6.44 -1.09
CA LEU A 300 -17.16 5.74 0.17
C LEU A 300 -18.45 5.45 0.94
N ILE A 301 -19.36 6.43 0.97
CA ILE A 301 -20.65 6.28 1.60
C ILE A 301 -21.52 5.27 0.85
N LEU A 302 -21.55 5.35 -0.48
CA LEU A 302 -22.31 4.43 -1.32
C LEU A 302 -21.81 2.99 -1.15
N THR A 303 -20.49 2.77 -1.22
CA THR A 303 -19.91 1.43 -1.08
C THR A 303 -20.22 0.86 0.29
N ASN A 304 -20.02 1.61 1.38
CA ASN A 304 -20.26 1.10 2.72
C ASN A 304 -21.76 0.84 2.98
N THR A 305 -22.64 1.71 2.49
CA THR A 305 -24.09 1.51 2.58
C THR A 305 -24.52 0.25 1.80
N LEU A 306 -24.01 0.11 0.58
CA LEU A 306 -24.28 -1.04 -0.28
C LEU A 306 -23.73 -2.35 0.30
N SER A 307 -22.67 -2.31 1.11
CA SER A 307 -22.13 -3.49 1.79
C SER A 307 -23.04 -4.04 2.88
N PHE A 308 -23.70 -3.17 3.65
CA PHE A 308 -24.61 -3.58 4.74
C PHE A 308 -26.05 -3.82 4.26
N ALA A 309 -26.48 -3.18 3.17
CA ALA A 309 -27.86 -3.26 2.69
C ALA A 309 -28.35 -4.70 2.37
N PRO A 310 -27.58 -5.57 1.67
CA PRO A 310 -27.99 -6.94 1.39
C PRO A 310 -28.24 -7.75 2.67
N PHE A 311 -27.38 -7.58 3.68
CA PHE A 311 -27.54 -8.26 4.95
C PHE A 311 -28.81 -7.79 5.69
N LEU A 312 -29.13 -6.49 5.63
CA LEU A 312 -30.38 -5.98 6.18
C LEU A 312 -31.61 -6.52 5.44
N VAL A 313 -31.60 -6.48 4.11
CA VAL A 313 -32.76 -6.82 3.27
C VAL A 313 -33.03 -8.33 3.22
N PHE A 314 -31.99 -9.17 3.15
CA PHE A 314 -32.17 -10.61 2.97
C PHE A 314 -32.16 -11.44 4.26
N TYR A 315 -31.55 -10.90 5.32
CA TYR A 315 -31.44 -11.63 6.59
C TYR A 315 -32.19 -10.92 7.72
N VAL A 316 -31.82 -9.68 8.06
CA VAL A 316 -32.35 -9.02 9.27
C VAL A 316 -33.86 -8.72 9.17
N VAL A 317 -34.30 -8.08 8.10
CA VAL A 317 -35.71 -7.68 7.92
C VAL A 317 -36.64 -8.91 7.82
N PRO A 318 -36.36 -9.93 7.00
CA PRO A 318 -37.19 -11.14 6.94
C PRO A 318 -37.27 -11.86 8.28
N THR A 319 -36.14 -11.99 8.99
CA THR A 319 -36.11 -12.69 10.29
C THR A 319 -36.95 -11.96 11.32
N ILE A 320 -36.92 -10.62 11.36
CA ILE A 320 -37.72 -9.83 12.30
C ILE A 320 -39.22 -9.88 11.97
N LEU A 321 -39.59 -9.88 10.68
CA LEU A 321 -41.00 -9.80 10.25
C LEU A 321 -41.70 -11.16 10.20
N THR A 322 -40.99 -12.20 9.75
CA THR A 322 -41.58 -13.52 9.43
C THR A 322 -41.02 -14.65 10.30
N GLY A 323 -39.94 -14.42 11.04
CA GLY A 323 -39.22 -15.45 11.78
C GLY A 323 -38.31 -16.32 10.90
N GLU A 324 -38.43 -16.23 9.57
CA GLU A 324 -37.60 -16.96 8.61
C GLU A 324 -36.65 -16.01 7.84
N TYR A 325 -35.51 -16.54 7.39
CA TYR A 325 -34.53 -15.81 6.60
C TYR A 325 -34.55 -16.24 5.13
N ILE A 326 -34.27 -15.31 4.21
CA ILE A 326 -34.19 -15.63 2.77
C ILE A 326 -32.85 -16.26 2.43
N PHE A 327 -31.76 -15.65 2.94
CA PHE A 327 -30.40 -16.18 2.82
C PHE A 327 -29.78 -16.28 4.21
N ASP A 328 -28.99 -17.34 4.42
CA ASP A 328 -28.26 -17.55 5.67
C ASP A 328 -27.37 -16.34 6.03
N ALA A 329 -27.12 -16.14 7.33
CA ALA A 329 -26.35 -15.02 7.87
C ALA A 329 -24.95 -14.93 7.26
N LEU A 330 -24.26 -16.07 7.12
CA LEU A 330 -22.89 -16.13 6.59
C LEU A 330 -22.85 -15.76 5.11
N SER A 331 -23.84 -16.21 4.35
CA SER A 331 -23.97 -15.93 2.92
C SER A 331 -24.30 -14.44 2.70
N SER A 332 -25.24 -13.90 3.46
CA SER A 332 -25.63 -12.48 3.37
C SER A 332 -24.50 -11.53 3.82
N ALA A 333 -23.69 -11.95 4.80
CA ALA A 333 -22.55 -11.18 5.29
C ALA A 333 -21.37 -11.13 4.30
N SER A 334 -21.33 -11.99 3.27
CA SER A 334 -20.26 -12.02 2.27
C SER A 334 -20.06 -10.68 1.55
N LEU A 335 -21.14 -9.92 1.36
CA LEU A 335 -21.14 -8.61 0.70
C LEU A 335 -20.53 -7.50 1.57
N LEU A 336 -20.28 -7.74 2.86
CA LEU A 336 -19.47 -6.83 3.68
C LEU A 336 -18.07 -6.63 3.09
N SER A 337 -17.55 -7.63 2.34
CA SER A 337 -16.27 -7.53 1.62
C SER A 337 -16.17 -6.36 0.64
N LEU A 338 -17.31 -5.81 0.20
CA LEU A 338 -17.34 -4.58 -0.60
C LEU A 338 -16.76 -3.37 0.13
N ILE A 339 -16.71 -3.36 1.48
CA ILE A 339 -16.10 -2.27 2.27
C ILE A 339 -14.59 -2.12 1.94
N PRO A 340 -13.73 -3.13 2.22
CA PRO A 340 -12.31 -3.01 1.90
C PRO A 340 -12.06 -2.92 0.40
N PHE A 341 -12.86 -3.59 -0.46
CA PHE A 341 -12.71 -3.42 -1.91
C PHE A 341 -13.01 -1.99 -2.37
N GLY A 342 -14.04 -1.35 -1.82
CA GLY A 342 -14.37 0.05 -2.09
C GLY A 342 -13.24 1.00 -1.68
N LEU A 343 -12.59 0.76 -0.54
CA LEU A 343 -11.44 1.53 -0.08
C LEU A 343 -10.20 1.29 -0.94
N VAL A 344 -9.90 0.04 -1.30
CA VAL A 344 -8.80 -0.28 -2.23
C VAL A 344 -9.03 0.43 -3.56
N TYR A 345 -10.23 0.34 -4.13
CA TYR A 345 -10.57 1.06 -5.35
C TYR A 345 -10.34 2.57 -5.21
N GLN A 346 -10.72 3.17 -4.09
CA GLN A 346 -10.50 4.60 -3.86
C GLN A 346 -9.03 4.99 -3.74
N PHE A 347 -8.21 4.14 -3.12
CA PHE A 347 -6.77 4.39 -3.08
C PHE A 347 -6.17 4.35 -4.49
N VAL A 348 -6.60 3.39 -5.32
CA VAL A 348 -6.12 3.21 -6.70
C VAL A 348 -6.60 4.31 -7.63
N ALA A 349 -7.90 4.62 -7.62
CA ALA A 349 -8.53 5.52 -8.58
C ALA A 349 -8.15 7.00 -8.37
N ASN A 350 -7.93 7.44 -7.12
CA ASN A 350 -7.82 8.86 -6.82
C ASN A 350 -6.41 9.45 -6.91
N LYS A 351 -5.39 8.72 -7.40
CA LYS A 351 -3.98 9.18 -7.47
C LYS A 351 -3.46 9.81 -6.16
N MET A 352 -4.13 9.61 -5.02
CA MET A 352 -3.73 10.20 -3.74
C MET A 352 -2.38 9.63 -3.27
N PHE A 353 -2.02 8.47 -3.83
CA PHE A 353 -0.71 7.87 -3.74
C PHE A 353 -0.35 7.36 -5.13
N ASP A 354 0.93 7.42 -5.45
CA ASP A 354 1.53 6.91 -6.68
C ASP A 354 1.45 5.36 -6.71
N ILE A 355 0.23 4.85 -6.78
CA ILE A 355 -0.13 3.42 -6.74
C ILE A 355 0.01 2.82 -8.14
N GLU A 356 0.01 3.62 -9.20
CA GLU A 356 0.35 3.14 -10.55
C GLU A 356 1.71 2.42 -10.55
N PHE A 357 2.66 2.88 -9.74
CA PHE A 357 3.96 2.24 -9.60
C PHE A 357 3.87 0.83 -8.98
N ILE A 358 3.25 0.69 -7.80
CA ILE A 358 3.14 -0.60 -7.10
C ILE A 358 2.20 -1.54 -7.85
N LEU A 359 1.05 -1.04 -8.30
CA LEU A 359 -0.01 -1.83 -8.91
C LEU A 359 0.31 -2.18 -10.38
N GLY A 360 1.05 -1.32 -11.09
CA GLY A 360 1.63 -1.65 -12.39
C GLY A 360 2.63 -2.80 -12.30
N ARG A 361 3.49 -2.79 -11.28
CA ARG A 361 4.42 -3.90 -10.98
C ARG A 361 3.67 -5.17 -10.59
N MET A 362 2.72 -5.08 -9.65
CA MET A 362 1.90 -6.22 -9.24
C MET A 362 1.14 -6.84 -10.42
N ARG A 363 0.60 -6.03 -11.35
CA ARG A 363 -0.03 -6.54 -12.60
C ARG A 363 0.96 -7.26 -13.49
N TYR A 364 2.13 -6.68 -13.72
CA TYR A 364 3.20 -7.29 -14.51
C TYR A 364 3.62 -8.65 -13.93
N TYR A 365 3.87 -8.73 -12.63
CA TYR A 365 4.28 -9.99 -11.99
C TYR A 365 3.13 -10.99 -11.85
N ALA A 366 1.88 -10.55 -11.73
CA ALA A 366 0.72 -11.44 -11.78
C ALA A 366 0.60 -12.11 -13.15
N LEU A 367 0.78 -11.35 -14.24
CA LEU A 367 0.80 -11.90 -15.60
C LEU A 367 2.01 -12.84 -15.80
N LEU A 368 3.18 -12.45 -15.30
CA LEU A 368 4.40 -13.25 -15.40
C LEU A 368 4.30 -14.55 -14.58
N ALA A 369 3.62 -14.54 -13.43
CA ALA A 369 3.37 -15.72 -12.60
C ALA A 369 2.39 -16.70 -13.25
N LEU A 370 1.50 -16.23 -14.11
CA LEU A 370 0.41 -17.03 -14.70
C LEU A 370 0.97 -18.15 -15.61
N ILE A 371 1.96 -17.83 -16.44
CA ILE A 371 2.59 -18.76 -17.38
C ILE A 371 3.25 -19.97 -16.68
N PRO A 372 4.20 -19.79 -15.73
CA PRO A 372 4.82 -20.91 -15.03
C PRO A 372 3.82 -21.66 -14.15
N THR A 373 2.77 -21.00 -13.65
CA THR A 373 1.68 -21.67 -12.91
C THR A 373 0.91 -22.62 -13.82
N LEU A 374 0.46 -22.17 -14.99
CA LEU A 374 -0.23 -23.03 -15.94
C LEU A 374 0.65 -24.17 -16.43
N PHE A 375 1.94 -23.91 -16.66
CA PHE A 375 2.90 -24.94 -17.08
C PHE A 375 3.10 -26.00 -15.99
N THR A 376 3.31 -25.59 -14.74
CA THR A 376 3.53 -26.52 -13.63
C THR A 376 2.29 -27.33 -13.29
N VAL A 377 1.11 -26.70 -13.24
CA VAL A 377 -0.17 -27.42 -13.04
C VAL A 377 -0.46 -28.35 -14.22
N GLY A 378 -0.24 -27.90 -15.45
CA GLY A 378 -0.45 -28.71 -16.66
C GLY A 378 0.49 -29.92 -16.70
N ALA A 379 1.76 -29.75 -16.33
CA ALA A 379 2.70 -30.85 -16.19
C ALA A 379 2.25 -31.83 -15.09
N LEU A 380 1.90 -31.32 -13.89
CA LEU A 380 1.43 -32.17 -12.79
C LEU A 380 0.16 -32.95 -13.16
N ALA A 381 -0.76 -32.35 -13.92
CA ALA A 381 -1.98 -32.99 -14.40
C ALA A 381 -1.72 -34.05 -15.48
N LEU A 382 -0.72 -33.86 -16.36
CA LEU A 382 -0.35 -34.83 -17.39
C LEU A 382 0.42 -36.03 -16.83
N PHE A 383 1.19 -35.83 -15.77
CA PHE A 383 2.06 -36.87 -15.24
C PHE A 383 1.41 -37.81 -14.23
N ASP A 384 0.21 -37.51 -13.69
CA ASP A 384 -0.71 -38.31 -12.82
C ASP A 384 -0.08 -39.26 -11.76
N SER A 385 1.22 -39.13 -11.53
CA SER A 385 2.07 -40.03 -10.74
C SER A 385 2.29 -39.49 -9.33
N PHE A 386 1.97 -38.21 -9.12
CA PHE A 386 1.93 -37.60 -7.81
C PHE A 386 0.48 -37.65 -7.32
N ASN A 387 0.22 -38.54 -6.36
CA ASN A 387 -1.06 -38.74 -5.68
C ASN A 387 -1.39 -37.52 -4.78
N ILE A 388 -1.47 -36.32 -5.37
CA ILE A 388 -1.67 -35.05 -4.68
C ILE A 388 -3.16 -34.94 -4.37
N GLN A 389 -3.53 -34.99 -3.09
CA GLN A 389 -4.91 -34.88 -2.58
C GLN A 389 -5.61 -33.53 -2.88
N MET A 390 -4.97 -32.61 -3.62
CA MET A 390 -5.51 -31.30 -3.96
C MET A 390 -6.09 -31.28 -5.37
N SER A 391 -7.29 -30.73 -5.53
CA SER A 391 -7.89 -30.53 -6.85
C SER A 391 -7.02 -29.64 -7.75
N PRO A 392 -7.03 -29.82 -9.08
CA PRO A 392 -6.21 -29.03 -10.02
C PRO A 392 -6.42 -27.51 -9.89
N ALA A 393 -7.66 -27.08 -9.59
CA ALA A 393 -7.97 -25.68 -9.34
C ALA A 393 -7.25 -25.14 -8.08
N ARG A 394 -7.17 -25.94 -7.01
CA ARG A 394 -6.46 -25.58 -5.78
C ARG A 394 -4.95 -25.52 -5.98
N GLN A 395 -4.41 -26.46 -6.76
CA GLN A 395 -3.00 -26.44 -7.15
C GLN A 395 -2.66 -25.17 -7.95
N THR A 396 -3.55 -24.76 -8.85
CA THR A 396 -3.40 -23.52 -9.64
C THR A 396 -3.32 -22.30 -8.74
N VAL A 397 -4.26 -22.13 -7.80
CA VAL A 397 -4.26 -20.97 -6.89
C VAL A 397 -3.02 -20.98 -6.01
N PHE A 398 -2.64 -22.14 -5.45
CA PHE A 398 -1.48 -22.25 -4.58
C PHE A 398 -0.18 -21.92 -5.31
N ILE A 399 0.07 -22.57 -6.45
CA ILE A 399 1.27 -22.35 -7.25
C ILE A 399 1.32 -20.91 -7.77
N PHE A 400 0.17 -20.34 -8.16
CA PHE A 400 0.08 -18.94 -8.55
C PHE A 400 0.55 -18.00 -7.44
N ILE A 401 0.06 -18.18 -6.21
CA ILE A 401 0.45 -17.35 -5.06
C ILE A 401 1.94 -17.50 -4.77
N VAL A 402 2.48 -18.72 -4.81
CA VAL A 402 3.91 -18.98 -4.58
C VAL A 402 4.77 -18.32 -5.66
N MET A 403 4.44 -18.52 -6.94
CA MET A 403 5.15 -17.91 -8.07
C MET A 403 5.09 -16.39 -8.03
N PHE A 404 3.90 -15.84 -7.75
CA PHE A 404 3.70 -14.41 -7.59
C PHE A 404 4.57 -13.83 -6.47
N ALA A 405 4.58 -14.49 -5.30
CA ALA A 405 5.42 -14.07 -4.18
C ALA A 405 6.91 -14.13 -4.54
N VAL A 406 7.38 -15.20 -5.18
CA VAL A 406 8.78 -15.35 -5.61
C VAL A 406 9.19 -14.22 -6.55
N PHE A 407 8.39 -13.92 -7.57
CA PHE A 407 8.71 -12.85 -8.52
C PHE A 407 8.69 -11.46 -7.86
N TYR A 408 7.75 -11.23 -6.96
CA TYR A 408 7.68 -9.97 -6.21
C TYR A 408 8.87 -9.82 -5.23
N PHE A 409 9.23 -10.88 -4.48
CA PHE A 409 10.40 -10.86 -3.60
C PHE A 409 11.70 -10.69 -4.38
N LYS A 410 11.83 -11.33 -5.54
CA LYS A 410 12.96 -11.17 -6.45
C LYS A 410 13.13 -9.70 -6.85
N GLU A 411 12.04 -8.99 -7.15
CA GLU A 411 12.08 -7.56 -7.43
C GLU A 411 12.57 -6.74 -6.23
N VAL A 412 12.04 -7.01 -5.03
CA VAL A 412 12.44 -6.29 -3.81
C VAL A 412 13.93 -6.51 -3.52
N ILE A 413 14.43 -7.72 -3.75
CA ILE A 413 15.85 -8.07 -3.60
C ILE A 413 16.69 -7.35 -4.66
N ASP A 414 16.32 -7.43 -5.94
CA ASP A 414 17.00 -6.72 -7.03
C ASP A 414 17.09 -5.21 -6.77
N PHE A 415 16.00 -4.62 -6.29
CA PHE A 415 15.91 -3.20 -5.97
C PHE A 415 16.75 -2.83 -4.72
N LYS A 416 16.61 -3.59 -3.63
CA LYS A 416 17.24 -3.27 -2.32
C LYS A 416 18.73 -3.56 -2.30
N PHE A 417 19.14 -4.68 -2.88
CA PHE A 417 20.55 -5.04 -2.96
C PHE A 417 21.25 -4.37 -4.14
N ARG A 418 20.49 -3.66 -5.00
CA ARG A 418 20.98 -3.13 -6.28
C ARG A 418 21.91 -4.14 -6.91
N LEU A 419 21.50 -5.42 -6.97
CA LEU A 419 22.34 -6.50 -7.47
C LEU A 419 22.81 -6.04 -8.84
N LYS A 420 24.05 -5.55 -8.87
CA LYS A 420 24.61 -4.73 -9.93
C LYS A 420 24.74 -5.66 -11.10
N ARG A 421 23.67 -5.74 -11.90
CA ARG A 421 23.70 -6.44 -13.17
C ARG A 421 24.78 -5.73 -13.97
N PHE A 422 25.74 -6.50 -14.45
CA PHE A 422 27.00 -6.19 -15.14
C PHE A 422 26.88 -5.24 -16.37
N SER A 423 26.17 -4.12 -16.26
CA SER A 423 25.96 -3.18 -17.35
C SER A 423 25.80 -1.78 -16.78
N GLU A 424 26.92 -1.11 -16.51
CA GLU A 424 26.95 0.34 -16.29
C GLU A 424 26.81 1.12 -17.63
N LYS A 425 26.84 0.42 -18.77
CA LYS A 425 26.44 0.98 -20.08
C LYS A 425 24.92 1.14 -20.13
N PHE A 426 24.45 2.21 -20.77
CA PHE A 426 23.01 2.54 -20.95
C PHE A 426 22.24 3.15 -19.76
N ASN A 427 22.90 3.56 -18.66
CA ASN A 427 22.25 4.37 -17.62
C ASN A 427 22.29 5.87 -17.95
N TYR A 428 21.43 6.28 -18.89
CA TYR A 428 21.40 7.65 -19.45
C TYR A 428 21.08 8.74 -18.42
N GLN A 429 20.18 8.46 -17.46
CA GLN A 429 19.76 9.47 -16.47
C GLN A 429 20.86 9.74 -15.43
N ASP A 430 21.46 8.68 -14.88
CA ASP A 430 22.54 8.81 -13.90
C ASP A 430 23.80 9.42 -14.52
N SER A 431 24.08 9.11 -15.80
CA SER A 431 25.21 9.70 -16.53
C SER A 431 25.02 11.20 -16.80
N ILE A 432 23.83 11.68 -17.19
CA ILE A 432 23.56 13.12 -17.32
C ILE A 432 23.75 13.82 -15.97
N PHE A 433 23.23 13.24 -14.89
CA PHE A 433 23.39 13.82 -13.55
C PHE A 433 24.86 13.92 -13.13
N LYS A 434 25.64 12.85 -13.30
CA LYS A 434 27.09 12.84 -13.03
C LYS A 434 27.84 13.83 -13.90
N TYR A 435 27.53 13.87 -15.21
CA TYR A 435 28.15 14.80 -16.16
C TYR A 435 27.91 16.26 -15.78
N THR A 436 26.66 16.63 -15.51
CA THR A 436 26.33 18.01 -15.08
C THR A 436 27.01 18.39 -13.77
N GLN A 437 27.19 17.45 -12.83
CA GLN A 437 27.94 17.70 -11.61
C GLN A 437 29.44 17.94 -11.88
N LEU A 438 30.05 17.16 -12.77
CA LEU A 438 31.44 17.35 -13.20
C LEU A 438 31.65 18.71 -13.88
N MET A 439 30.71 19.10 -14.76
CA MET A 439 30.77 20.36 -15.51
C MET A 439 30.75 21.61 -14.62
N ARG A 440 30.22 21.54 -13.39
CA ARG A 440 30.22 22.69 -12.46
C ARG A 440 31.61 23.16 -12.05
N GLY A 441 32.59 22.26 -12.03
CA GLY A 441 33.95 22.55 -11.57
C GLY A 441 34.95 22.82 -12.69
N VAL A 442 34.50 22.84 -13.95
CA VAL A 442 35.39 22.96 -15.10
C VAL A 442 35.68 24.42 -15.40
N THR A 443 36.96 24.76 -15.61
CA THR A 443 37.43 26.12 -15.84
C THR A 443 38.08 26.31 -17.21
N SER A 444 38.17 25.26 -18.04
CA SER A 444 38.82 25.32 -19.35
C SER A 444 38.07 24.50 -20.40
N LEU A 445 38.07 24.99 -21.65
CA LEU A 445 37.41 24.33 -22.77
C LEU A 445 37.95 22.91 -23.02
N GLN A 446 39.27 22.70 -22.88
CA GLN A 446 39.89 21.38 -23.05
C GLN A 446 39.35 20.36 -22.04
N GLN A 447 39.11 20.79 -20.80
CA GLN A 447 38.56 19.91 -19.78
C GLN A 447 37.08 19.61 -20.02
N VAL A 448 36.30 20.55 -20.57
CA VAL A 448 34.90 20.28 -21.01
C VAL A 448 34.88 19.16 -22.05
N PHE A 449 35.72 19.26 -23.09
CA PHE A 449 35.80 18.25 -24.14
C PHE A 449 36.30 16.90 -23.60
N LYS A 450 37.28 16.90 -22.70
CA LYS A 450 37.80 15.66 -22.07
C LYS A 450 36.71 14.91 -21.31
N GLU A 451 35.96 15.59 -20.45
CA GLU A 451 34.91 14.96 -19.64
C GLU A 451 33.71 14.54 -20.51
N LEU A 452 33.39 15.31 -21.57
CA LEU A 452 32.37 14.92 -22.54
C LEU A 452 32.77 13.62 -23.26
N LYS A 453 34.00 13.56 -23.79
CA LYS A 453 34.55 12.36 -24.45
C LYS A 453 34.49 11.15 -23.53
N LYS A 454 34.94 11.30 -22.29
CA LYS A 454 34.91 10.24 -21.27
C LYS A 454 33.48 9.73 -21.01
N THR A 455 32.53 10.65 -20.81
CA THR A 455 31.13 10.29 -20.54
C THR A 455 30.51 9.51 -21.71
N ILE A 456 30.83 9.89 -22.95
CA ILE A 456 30.38 9.20 -24.16
C ILE A 456 30.98 7.80 -24.26
N LEU A 457 32.29 7.64 -24.01
CA LEU A 457 32.99 6.35 -24.04
C LEU A 457 32.51 5.39 -22.94
N ASP A 458 32.17 5.91 -21.76
CA ASP A 458 31.71 5.12 -20.62
C ASP A 458 30.27 4.57 -20.83
N VAL A 459 29.41 5.32 -21.53
CA VAL A 459 27.97 4.99 -21.66
C VAL A 459 27.64 4.30 -22.98
N LEU A 460 28.27 4.70 -24.10
CA LEU A 460 27.99 4.16 -25.43
C LEU A 460 29.00 3.07 -25.85
N LEU A 461 28.69 2.39 -26.95
CA LEU A 461 29.56 1.38 -27.58
C LEU A 461 30.53 1.99 -28.62
N VAL A 462 31.05 3.18 -28.35
CA VAL A 462 32.09 3.83 -29.16
C VAL A 462 33.45 3.62 -28.53
N SER A 463 34.48 3.50 -29.38
CA SER A 463 35.85 3.16 -28.94
C SER A 463 36.75 4.39 -28.79
N LYS A 464 36.52 5.42 -29.61
CA LYS A 464 37.31 6.65 -29.64
C LYS A 464 36.41 7.86 -29.91
N ALA A 465 36.80 9.01 -29.39
CA ALA A 465 36.10 10.28 -29.61
C ALA A 465 37.14 11.38 -29.86
N TYR A 466 36.89 12.21 -30.87
CA TYR A 466 37.82 13.21 -31.38
C TYR A 466 37.13 14.57 -31.52
N THR A 467 37.85 15.63 -31.20
CA THR A 467 37.32 16.99 -31.16
C THR A 467 37.86 17.84 -32.31
N PHE A 468 36.96 18.50 -33.02
CA PHE A 468 37.26 19.34 -34.17
C PHE A 468 36.63 20.73 -34.00
N GLU A 469 37.28 21.73 -34.57
CA GLU A 469 36.75 23.08 -34.76
C GLU A 469 36.52 23.31 -36.25
N VAL A 470 35.31 23.71 -36.63
CA VAL A 470 34.95 24.08 -38.00
C VAL A 470 34.81 25.60 -38.03
N THR A 471 35.73 26.27 -38.71
CA THR A 471 35.71 27.74 -38.81
C THR A 471 34.59 28.23 -39.72
N PRO A 472 34.23 29.54 -39.69
CA PRO A 472 33.26 30.12 -40.63
C PRO A 472 33.63 29.89 -42.10
N ASP A 473 34.93 29.82 -42.42
CA ASP A 473 35.45 29.50 -43.76
C ASP A 473 35.37 28.00 -44.10
N HIS A 474 34.63 27.20 -43.32
CA HIS A 474 34.45 25.76 -43.48
C HIS A 474 35.77 24.96 -43.39
N LYS A 475 36.80 25.53 -42.76
CA LYS A 475 38.05 24.81 -42.50
C LYS A 475 37.90 23.97 -41.24
N VAL A 476 38.16 22.67 -41.37
CA VAL A 476 38.15 21.72 -40.26
C VAL A 476 39.53 21.67 -39.61
N ILE A 477 39.61 22.02 -38.33
CA ILE A 477 40.82 22.06 -37.51
C ILE A 477 40.71 20.96 -36.44
N PHE A 478 41.69 20.07 -36.40
CA PHE A 478 41.78 19.04 -35.36
C PHE A 478 42.37 19.63 -34.06
N LEU A 479 41.63 19.51 -32.95
CA LEU A 479 42.02 20.12 -31.68
C LEU A 479 42.84 19.19 -30.78
N ASP A 480 42.71 17.87 -30.96
CA ASP A 480 43.37 16.86 -30.11
C ASP A 480 44.81 16.56 -30.57
N LYS A 481 45.70 17.57 -30.53
CA LYS A 481 47.09 17.53 -31.04
C LYS A 481 48.00 16.44 -30.45
N HIS A 482 47.55 15.67 -29.46
CA HIS A 482 48.32 14.62 -28.79
C HIS A 482 47.86 13.20 -29.13
N GLU A 483 46.81 13.05 -29.94
CA GLU A 483 46.29 11.76 -30.39
C GLU A 483 46.57 11.58 -31.89
N ILE A 484 46.75 10.32 -32.33
CA ILE A 484 46.79 10.00 -33.76
C ILE A 484 45.41 10.34 -34.32
N GLY A 485 45.34 11.38 -35.15
CA GLY A 485 44.11 11.86 -35.75
C GLY A 485 43.45 10.78 -36.63
N PRO A 486 42.12 10.67 -36.62
CA PRO A 486 41.43 9.76 -37.53
C PRO A 486 41.54 10.28 -38.98
N ASP A 487 41.30 9.42 -39.97
CA ASP A 487 41.16 9.82 -41.38
C ASP A 487 39.84 10.59 -41.60
N TRP A 488 39.76 11.79 -41.03
CA TRP A 488 38.54 12.62 -41.01
C TRP A 488 38.17 13.16 -42.40
N HIS A 489 39.11 13.17 -43.35
CA HIS A 489 38.88 13.59 -44.73
C HIS A 489 37.77 12.78 -45.43
N PHE A 490 37.51 11.55 -44.99
CA PHE A 490 36.41 10.74 -45.49
C PHE A 490 35.02 11.23 -45.07
N TYR A 491 34.93 12.13 -44.08
CA TYR A 491 33.67 12.63 -43.51
C TYR A 491 33.45 14.14 -43.73
N GLN A 492 34.15 14.73 -44.71
CA GLN A 492 34.20 16.18 -44.90
C GLN A 492 32.82 16.78 -45.22
N GLU A 493 32.00 16.12 -46.03
CA GLU A 493 30.64 16.58 -46.36
C GLU A 493 29.72 16.53 -45.13
N GLU A 494 29.92 15.57 -44.22
CA GLU A 494 29.15 15.44 -42.99
C GLU A 494 29.50 16.53 -41.97
N PHE A 495 30.75 17.01 -41.94
CA PHE A 495 31.15 18.14 -41.10
C PHE A 495 30.35 19.41 -41.47
N GLU A 496 30.17 19.71 -42.76
CA GLU A 496 29.38 20.87 -43.20
C GLU A 496 27.90 20.73 -42.83
N ASN A 497 27.36 19.51 -42.89
CA ASN A 497 25.96 19.27 -42.57
C ASN A 497 25.66 19.29 -41.06
N VAL A 498 26.61 18.93 -40.20
CA VAL A 498 26.43 18.89 -38.74
C VAL A 498 26.41 20.29 -38.11
N THR A 499 27.06 21.29 -38.70
CA THR A 499 27.24 22.62 -38.08
C THR A 499 25.97 23.47 -37.94
N SER A 500 24.87 23.10 -38.61
CA SER A 500 23.61 23.87 -38.61
C SER A 500 22.95 24.11 -37.24
N GLU A 501 22.87 23.10 -36.36
CA GLU A 501 22.16 23.20 -35.07
C GLU A 501 22.93 22.49 -33.94
N ILE A 502 22.89 23.06 -32.73
CA ILE A 502 23.52 22.43 -31.55
C ILE A 502 22.79 21.11 -31.23
N GLY A 503 23.55 20.03 -31.05
CA GLY A 503 23.00 18.70 -30.85
C GLY A 503 22.46 18.03 -32.11
N LYS A 504 22.74 18.59 -33.31
CA LYS A 504 22.56 17.84 -34.55
C LYS A 504 23.55 16.69 -34.59
N ILE A 505 23.06 15.50 -34.91
CA ILE A 505 23.82 14.26 -34.97
C ILE A 505 23.68 13.69 -36.38
N ILE A 506 24.80 13.36 -37.02
CA ILE A 506 24.83 12.64 -38.30
C ILE A 506 25.54 11.31 -38.07
N GLU A 507 24.85 10.21 -38.39
CA GLU A 507 25.41 8.86 -38.32
C GLU A 507 26.32 8.61 -39.52
N VAL A 508 27.48 8.00 -39.27
CA VAL A 508 28.45 7.57 -40.28
C VAL A 508 28.74 6.07 -40.13
N ASN A 509 29.37 5.46 -41.12
CA ASN A 509 29.52 4.00 -41.21
C ASN A 509 30.10 3.32 -39.95
N GLN A 510 30.94 4.01 -39.18
CA GLN A 510 31.58 3.48 -37.96
C GLN A 510 31.26 4.28 -36.70
N GLY A 511 30.28 5.18 -36.72
CA GLY A 511 29.92 5.99 -35.56
C GLY A 511 29.05 7.20 -35.89
N PHE A 512 29.35 8.35 -35.32
CA PHE A 512 28.56 9.56 -35.52
C PHE A 512 29.36 10.86 -35.33
N LEU A 513 28.88 11.93 -35.95
CA LEU A 513 29.31 13.30 -35.73
C LEU A 513 28.24 14.07 -34.97
N MET A 514 28.64 14.95 -34.06
CA MET A 514 27.71 15.79 -33.28
C MET A 514 28.26 17.20 -33.06
N LYS A 515 27.44 18.24 -33.29
CA LYS A 515 27.78 19.62 -32.88
C LYS A 515 27.58 19.78 -31.38
N VAL A 516 28.61 20.25 -30.68
CA VAL A 516 28.63 20.33 -29.20
C VAL A 516 28.70 21.75 -28.66
N GLY A 517 29.05 22.74 -29.49
CA GLY A 517 29.11 24.15 -29.09
C GLY A 517 29.55 25.05 -30.24
N GLU A 518 29.64 26.36 -29.98
CA GLU A 518 30.01 27.38 -30.96
C GLU A 518 30.76 28.54 -30.27
N ARG A 519 31.78 29.11 -30.94
CA ARG A 519 32.54 30.28 -30.48
C ARG A 519 32.85 31.19 -31.66
N GLY A 520 32.40 32.45 -31.62
CA GLY A 520 32.78 33.45 -32.62
C GLY A 520 32.50 33.05 -34.07
N GLY A 521 31.47 32.22 -34.31
CA GLY A 521 31.12 31.65 -35.61
C GLY A 521 31.83 30.31 -35.94
N SER A 522 32.85 29.90 -35.19
CA SER A 522 33.41 28.55 -35.28
C SER A 522 32.54 27.54 -34.54
N SER A 523 32.19 26.43 -35.18
CA SER A 523 31.43 25.33 -34.57
C SER A 523 32.36 24.23 -34.05
N TYR A 524 32.12 23.76 -32.83
CA TYR A 524 32.84 22.61 -32.27
C TYR A 524 32.07 21.33 -32.54
N VAL A 525 32.74 20.36 -33.15
CA VAL A 525 32.17 19.08 -33.58
C VAL A 525 32.94 17.93 -32.94
N LEU A 526 32.20 16.94 -32.46
CA LEU A 526 32.75 15.70 -31.93
C LEU A 526 32.53 14.57 -32.93
N LEU A 527 33.60 13.87 -33.30
CA LEU A 527 33.57 12.65 -34.11
C LEU A 527 33.80 11.45 -33.20
N CYS A 528 32.79 10.59 -33.06
CA CYS A 528 32.87 9.36 -32.27
C CYS A 528 32.93 8.17 -33.20
N LEU A 529 33.97 7.35 -33.07
CA LEU A 529 34.22 6.16 -33.90
C LEU A 529 34.29 4.90 -33.03
N SER A 530 33.90 3.77 -33.62
CA SER A 530 34.00 2.45 -33.00
C SER A 530 34.82 1.50 -33.86
N ASN A 531 35.53 0.58 -33.20
CA ASN A 531 36.36 -0.42 -33.87
C ASN A 531 35.52 -1.50 -34.59
N ILE A 532 34.22 -1.55 -34.32
CA ILE A 532 33.23 -2.44 -34.94
C ILE A 532 32.14 -1.53 -35.52
N ASN A 533 31.51 -1.90 -36.65
CA ASN A 533 30.34 -1.18 -37.15
C ASN A 533 29.31 -1.04 -36.03
N THR A 534 29.10 0.18 -35.58
CA THR A 534 28.11 0.48 -34.54
C THR A 534 26.73 0.35 -35.16
N PRO A 535 25.79 -0.36 -34.50
CA PRO A 535 24.39 -0.28 -34.91
C PRO A 535 23.93 1.18 -34.83
N ARG A 536 22.97 1.56 -35.69
CA ARG A 536 22.37 2.90 -35.70
C ARG A 536 21.96 3.31 -34.29
N LEU A 537 22.13 4.60 -33.97
CA LEU A 537 21.81 5.11 -32.65
C LEU A 537 20.31 4.95 -32.38
N THR A 538 20.00 4.44 -31.20
CA THR A 538 18.61 4.34 -30.74
C THR A 538 18.05 5.72 -30.42
N ARG A 539 16.73 5.85 -30.36
CA ARG A 539 16.06 7.11 -30.00
C ARG A 539 16.51 7.64 -28.63
N ASP A 540 16.74 6.74 -27.68
CA ASP A 540 17.17 7.10 -26.33
C ASP A 540 18.63 7.60 -26.33
N GLU A 541 19.52 6.98 -27.11
CA GLU A 541 20.90 7.46 -27.30
C GLU A 541 20.95 8.82 -27.97
N ILE A 542 20.14 9.04 -29.01
CA ILE A 542 20.03 10.34 -29.69
C ILE A 542 19.53 11.41 -28.71
N SER A 543 18.46 11.12 -27.94
CA SER A 543 17.93 12.05 -26.94
C SER A 543 18.94 12.35 -25.84
N TRP A 544 19.70 11.35 -25.40
CA TRP A 544 20.75 11.49 -24.40
C TRP A 544 21.92 12.33 -24.94
N LEU A 545 22.42 12.04 -26.14
CA LEU A 545 23.47 12.80 -26.81
C LEU A 545 23.08 14.27 -27.02
N LYS A 546 21.84 14.54 -27.46
CA LYS A 546 21.29 15.90 -27.58
C LYS A 546 21.28 16.65 -26.25
N THR A 547 20.90 15.95 -25.19
CA THR A 547 20.87 16.53 -23.84
C THR A 547 22.29 16.84 -23.36
N LEU A 548 23.23 15.92 -23.59
CA LEU A 548 24.64 16.16 -23.30
C LEU A 548 25.17 17.35 -24.09
N SER A 549 24.97 17.42 -25.40
CA SER A 549 25.45 18.53 -26.23
C SER A 549 24.89 19.87 -25.79
N PHE A 550 23.63 19.92 -25.33
CA PHE A 550 23.05 21.15 -24.80
C PHE A 550 23.75 21.58 -23.51
N TYR A 551 23.93 20.68 -22.54
CA TYR A 551 24.64 20.98 -21.30
C TYR A 551 26.11 21.33 -21.56
N THR A 552 26.79 20.63 -22.47
CA THR A 552 28.15 20.97 -22.89
C THR A 552 28.20 22.37 -23.48
N SER A 553 27.30 22.72 -24.40
CA SER A 553 27.26 24.05 -25.03
C SER A 553 27.09 25.16 -23.98
N VAL A 554 26.18 24.98 -23.02
CA VAL A 554 25.98 25.95 -21.93
C VAL A 554 27.21 26.05 -21.03
N SER A 555 27.82 24.93 -20.66
CA SER A 555 29.04 24.92 -19.85
C SER A 555 30.22 25.55 -20.61
N MET A 556 30.31 25.31 -21.91
CA MET A 556 31.31 25.87 -22.79
C MET A 556 31.17 27.40 -22.86
N GLU A 557 29.96 27.90 -23.05
CA GLU A 557 29.65 29.33 -23.01
C GLU A 557 30.06 29.97 -21.68
N ASN A 558 29.71 29.34 -20.56
CA ASN A 558 30.11 29.82 -19.24
C ASN A 558 31.64 29.87 -19.06
N VAL A 559 32.35 28.84 -19.50
CA VAL A 559 33.82 28.81 -19.44
C VAL A 559 34.42 29.92 -20.31
N MET A 560 33.88 30.15 -21.51
CA MET A 560 34.34 31.23 -22.39
C MET A 560 34.12 32.61 -21.77
N HIS A 561 32.94 32.87 -21.20
CA HIS A 561 32.66 34.13 -20.48
C HIS A 561 33.63 34.33 -19.31
N ILE A 562 33.95 33.25 -18.57
CA ILE A 562 34.95 33.30 -17.49
C ILE A 562 36.35 33.60 -18.05
N GLU A 563 36.76 32.94 -19.14
CA GLU A 563 38.05 33.17 -19.80
C GLU A 563 38.17 34.62 -20.30
N GLU A 564 37.13 35.17 -20.95
CA GLU A 564 37.09 36.54 -21.45
C GLU A 564 37.14 37.57 -20.30
N LEU A 565 36.36 37.38 -19.23
CA LEU A 565 36.44 38.22 -18.04
C LEU A 565 37.82 38.17 -17.39
N MET A 566 38.47 37.00 -17.38
CA MET A 566 39.82 36.82 -16.86
C MET A 566 40.88 37.47 -17.75
N GLU A 567 40.68 37.50 -19.08
CA GLU A 567 41.55 38.20 -20.03
C GLU A 567 41.42 39.72 -19.87
N HIS A 568 40.20 40.26 -19.85
CA HIS A 568 39.96 41.67 -19.55
C HIS A 568 40.57 42.10 -18.19
N LEU A 569 40.50 41.24 -17.18
CA LEU A 569 41.17 41.46 -15.89
C LEU A 569 42.70 41.47 -16.00
N LYS A 570 43.29 40.64 -16.86
CA LYS A 570 44.74 40.61 -17.09
C LYS A 570 45.21 41.84 -17.85
N ASP A 571 44.49 42.26 -18.88
CA ASP A 571 44.82 43.44 -19.69
C ASP A 571 44.79 44.71 -18.81
N LEU A 572 43.73 44.88 -18.02
CA LEU A 572 43.61 45.97 -17.03
C LEU A 572 44.69 45.94 -15.94
N LYS A 573 45.30 44.78 -15.67
CA LYS A 573 46.44 44.65 -14.74
C LYS A 573 47.77 45.02 -15.41
N GLN A 574 47.92 44.77 -16.71
CA GLN A 574 49.12 45.12 -17.48
C GLN A 574 49.21 46.61 -17.80
N GLU A 575 48.08 47.31 -17.94
CA GLU A 575 48.00 48.77 -18.15
C GLU A 575 48.43 49.62 -16.93
N GLY A 576 48.93 48.98 -15.86
CA GLY A 576 49.74 49.66 -14.86
C GLY A 576 48.98 50.65 -13.99
N THR A 577 48.13 50.14 -13.09
CA THR A 577 47.90 50.68 -11.74
C THR A 577 46.90 49.75 -11.05
N ASN A 578 47.10 49.46 -9.76
CA ASN A 578 46.19 48.67 -8.94
C ASN A 578 44.75 49.24 -9.04
N PRO A 579 43.83 48.65 -9.83
CA PRO A 579 42.67 49.40 -10.27
C PRO A 579 41.71 49.61 -9.11
N ILE A 580 41.34 50.86 -8.84
CA ILE A 580 40.43 51.24 -7.74
C ILE A 580 39.10 50.48 -7.84
N TRP A 581 38.65 50.15 -9.06
CA TRP A 581 37.44 49.38 -9.30
C TRP A 581 37.53 47.93 -8.79
N LEU A 582 38.70 47.28 -8.88
CA LEU A 582 38.91 45.91 -8.39
C LEU A 582 38.83 45.89 -6.86
N LYS A 583 39.40 46.89 -6.19
CA LYS A 583 39.24 47.06 -4.73
C LYS A 583 37.76 47.27 -4.36
N LYS A 584 37.05 48.12 -5.10
CA LYS A 584 35.59 48.32 -4.87
C LYS A 584 34.79 47.03 -5.09
N LEU A 585 35.15 46.22 -6.09
CA LEU A 585 34.52 44.93 -6.34
C LEU A 585 34.79 43.95 -5.19
N MET A 586 36.04 43.82 -4.73
CA MET A 586 36.37 42.96 -3.59
C MET A 586 35.65 43.40 -2.32
N PHE A 587 35.60 44.71 -2.04
CA PHE A 587 34.83 45.26 -0.92
C PHE A 587 33.33 44.98 -1.06
N ALA A 588 32.76 45.09 -2.26
CA ALA A 588 31.34 44.79 -2.49
C ALA A 588 31.05 43.30 -2.27
N ILE A 589 31.92 42.40 -2.73
CA ILE A 589 31.80 40.96 -2.52
C ILE A 589 31.90 40.63 -1.02
N GLU A 590 32.84 41.24 -0.31
CA GLU A 590 33.01 41.06 1.14
C GLU A 590 31.77 41.53 1.92
N GLU A 591 31.20 42.69 1.56
CA GLU A 591 29.98 43.20 2.19
C GLU A 591 28.76 42.30 1.93
N ILE A 592 28.63 41.76 0.71
CA ILE A 592 27.57 40.80 0.36
C ILE A 592 27.71 39.51 1.19
N GLN A 593 28.92 38.99 1.33
CA GLN A 593 29.14 37.79 2.17
C GLN A 593 28.85 38.06 3.64
N ARG A 594 29.27 39.22 4.15
CA ARG A 594 28.98 39.63 5.54
C ARG A 594 27.47 39.78 5.77
N SER A 595 26.75 40.36 4.81
CA SER A 595 25.29 40.50 4.87
C SER A 595 24.58 39.15 4.81
N GLY A 596 25.01 38.24 3.92
CA GLY A 596 24.50 36.88 3.83
C GLY A 596 24.68 36.10 5.14
N LEU A 597 25.88 36.17 5.73
CA LEU A 597 26.19 35.54 7.01
C LEU A 597 25.34 36.10 8.16
N ALA A 598 25.14 37.42 8.20
CA ALA A 598 24.29 38.05 9.22
C ALA A 598 22.81 37.62 9.09
N ARG A 599 22.32 37.42 7.86
CA ARG A 599 20.96 36.92 7.60
C ARG A 599 20.81 35.46 8.02
N ASP A 600 21.80 34.62 7.69
CA ASP A 600 21.79 33.21 8.11
C ASP A 600 21.86 33.08 9.63
N LEU A 601 22.64 33.93 10.31
CA LEU A 601 22.68 34.02 11.77
C LEU A 601 21.33 34.44 12.36
N HIS A 602 20.66 35.43 11.76
CA HIS A 602 19.33 35.89 12.19
C HIS A 602 18.28 34.77 12.04
N ASP A 603 18.28 34.08 10.91
CA ASP A 603 17.31 33.01 10.63
C ASP A 603 17.61 31.71 11.40
N SER A 604 18.83 31.55 11.92
CA SER A 604 19.20 30.42 12.79
C SER A 604 18.84 30.63 14.26
N VAL A 605 18.55 31.88 14.67
CA VAL A 605 18.26 32.27 16.07
C VAL A 605 16.75 32.46 16.32
N LEU A 606 15.94 32.63 15.27
CA LEU A 606 14.46 32.64 15.30
C LEU A 606 13.88 31.24 15.10
#